data_AF-A0A259LTA1-F1
#
_entry.id   AF-A0A259LTA1-F1
#
_cell.length_a   1.000
_cell.length_b   1.000
_cell.length_c   1.000
_cell.angle_alpha   90.00
_cell.angle_beta   90.00
_cell.angle_gamma   90.00
#
_symmetry.space_group_name_H-M   'P 1'
#
loop_
_entity.id
_entity.type
_entity.pdbx_description
1 polymer ?
#
loop_
_entity_poly.entity_id
_entity_poly.type
_entity_poly.pdbx_seq_one_letter_code
_entity_poly.pdbx_strand_id
1 'polypeptide(L)'
;MKAAAPIEFWFDFSSGYAYFAALEIDALGARVGRPILWRPYMLGTAFKVTGMRGLSSTPVKGDYARHDWARAARRFGVPFAPPADHPKIALPATRAFYWIEAIHPGHEAPFAREVF
;
A
#
# COMPACT_ATOMS: atom_id res chain seq x y z
N MET A 1 -0.10 -30.36 11.03
CA MET A 1 -0.07 -29.72 9.69
C MET A 1 0.85 -28.51 9.75
N LYS A 2 1.72 -28.30 8.76
CA LYS A 2 2.64 -27.15 8.72
C LYS A 2 1.82 -25.89 8.42
N ALA A 3 1.98 -24.83 9.21
CA ALA A 3 1.30 -23.57 8.95
C ALA A 3 1.67 -23.06 7.54
N ALA A 4 0.68 -22.59 6.78
CA ALA A 4 0.92 -22.05 5.44
C ALA A 4 1.78 -20.79 5.54
N ALA A 5 2.78 -20.66 4.65
CA ALA A 5 3.63 -19.47 4.61
C ALA A 5 2.78 -18.21 4.37
N PRO A 6 3.05 -17.09 5.07
CA PRO A 6 2.29 -15.86 4.87
C PRO A 6 2.40 -15.34 3.44
N ILE A 7 1.41 -14.55 3.02
CA ILE A 7 1.54 -13.68 1.86
C ILE A 7 2.13 -12.37 2.36
N GLU A 8 3.31 -12.02 1.86
CA GLU A 8 3.89 -10.71 2.14
C GLU A 8 3.24 -9.66 1.25
N PHE A 9 2.62 -8.67 1.89
CA PHE A 9 2.04 -7.52 1.23
C PHE A 9 3.00 -6.34 1.36
N TRP A 10 3.86 -6.16 0.36
CA TRP A 10 4.79 -5.02 0.28
C TRP A 10 4.12 -3.81 -0.35
N PHE A 11 4.17 -2.66 0.32
CA PHE A 11 3.50 -1.44 -0.16
C PHE A 11 4.20 -0.15 0.26
N ASP A 12 3.84 0.96 -0.37
CA ASP A 12 4.14 2.32 0.09
C ASP A 12 2.79 3.01 0.31
N PHE A 13 2.61 3.70 1.43
CA PHE A 13 1.36 4.40 1.76
C PHE A 13 0.96 5.45 0.70
N SER A 14 1.92 5.94 -0.07
CA SER A 14 1.65 6.87 -1.17
C SER A 14 1.26 6.18 -2.49
N SER A 15 1.11 4.86 -2.50
CA SER A 15 0.70 4.12 -3.69
C SER A 15 -0.82 4.01 -3.79
N GLY A 16 -1.41 4.65 -4.81
CA GLY A 16 -2.85 4.52 -5.08
C GLY A 16 -3.30 3.08 -5.36
N TYR A 17 -2.46 2.25 -6.00
CA TYR A 17 -2.79 0.84 -6.20
C TYR A 17 -2.65 0.01 -4.92
N ALA A 18 -1.74 0.40 -4.01
CA ALA A 18 -1.66 -0.27 -2.72
C ALA A 18 -2.88 0.02 -1.85
N TYR A 19 -3.45 1.22 -1.93
CA TYR A 19 -4.73 1.53 -1.28
C TYR A 19 -5.83 0.54 -1.70
N PHE A 20 -6.03 0.33 -3.00
CA PHE A 20 -7.04 -0.62 -3.47
C PHE A 20 -6.73 -2.07 -3.04
N ALA A 21 -5.46 -2.48 -3.10
CA ALA A 21 -5.06 -3.80 -2.64
C ALA A 21 -5.27 -3.98 -1.12
N ALA A 22 -5.02 -2.95 -0.32
CA ALA A 22 -5.19 -2.97 1.14
C ALA A 22 -6.64 -3.23 1.55
N LEU A 23 -7.62 -2.83 0.73
CA LEU A 23 -9.05 -3.09 0.97
C LEU A 23 -9.42 -4.57 0.77
N GLU A 24 -8.64 -5.33 0.00
CA GLU A 24 -8.97 -6.72 -0.37
C GLU A 24 -8.02 -7.76 0.24
N ILE A 25 -6.81 -7.37 0.63
CA ILE A 25 -5.70 -8.30 0.91
C ILE A 25 -6.01 -9.27 2.06
N ASP A 26 -6.68 -8.82 3.13
CA ASP A 26 -7.01 -9.68 4.26
C ASP A 26 -8.10 -10.69 3.90
N ALA A 27 -9.12 -10.26 3.15
CA ALA A 27 -10.17 -11.14 2.64
C ALA A 27 -9.58 -12.18 1.66
N LEU A 28 -8.59 -11.78 0.85
CA LEU A 28 -7.83 -12.70 0.02
C LEU A 28 -7.09 -13.73 0.88
N GLY A 29 -6.37 -13.28 1.92
CA GLY A 29 -5.66 -14.16 2.86
C GLY A 29 -6.58 -15.19 3.51
N ALA A 30 -7.73 -14.76 3.99
CA ALA A 30 -8.76 -15.63 4.56
C ALA A 30 -9.26 -16.66 3.53
N ARG A 31 -9.57 -16.22 2.29
CA ARG A 31 -10.06 -17.09 1.22
C ARG A 31 -9.09 -18.19 0.84
N VAL A 32 -7.78 -17.92 0.88
CA VAL A 32 -6.74 -18.89 0.51
C VAL A 32 -6.09 -19.58 1.71
N GLY A 33 -6.57 -19.32 2.93
CA GLY A 33 -6.04 -19.92 4.15
C GLY A 33 -4.59 -19.52 4.46
N ARG A 34 -4.18 -18.30 4.10
CA ARG A 34 -2.81 -17.80 4.32
C ARG A 34 -2.85 -16.48 5.11
N PRO A 35 -2.05 -16.34 6.18
CA PRO A 35 -1.94 -15.07 6.89
C PRO A 35 -1.32 -14.00 5.99
N ILE A 36 -1.70 -12.73 6.21
CA ILE A 36 -1.12 -11.58 5.51
C ILE A 36 -0.05 -10.95 6.40
N LEU A 37 1.13 -10.73 5.83
CA LEU A 37 2.22 -10.01 6.46
C LEU A 37 2.37 -8.64 5.81
N TRP A 38 1.89 -7.60 6.48
CA TRP A 38 1.94 -6.21 5.99
C TRP A 38 3.38 -5.67 6.08
N ARG A 39 3.93 -5.15 4.99
CA ARG A 39 5.34 -4.71 4.90
C ARG A 39 5.46 -3.38 4.17
N PRO A 40 5.23 -2.24 4.85
CA PRO A 40 5.45 -0.94 4.23
C PRO A 40 6.95 -0.72 3.94
N TYR A 41 7.27 -0.14 2.80
CA TYR A 41 8.62 0.23 2.43
C TYR A 41 8.61 1.55 1.66
N MET A 42 9.80 2.05 1.31
CA MET A 42 9.95 3.33 0.62
C MET A 42 10.15 3.10 -0.88
N LEU A 43 9.10 3.29 -1.68
CA LEU A 43 9.18 3.19 -3.15
C LEU A 43 10.20 4.18 -3.71
N GLY A 44 10.26 5.39 -3.14
CA GLY A 44 11.25 6.40 -3.53
C GLY A 44 12.70 5.92 -3.42
N THR A 45 13.02 5.09 -2.43
CA THR A 45 14.36 4.48 -2.30
C THR A 45 14.58 3.40 -3.34
N ALA A 46 13.57 2.54 -3.57
CA ALA A 46 13.65 1.50 -4.61
C ALA A 46 13.83 2.09 -6.02
N PHE A 47 13.17 3.21 -6.33
CA PHE A 47 13.34 3.95 -7.58
C PHE A 47 14.79 4.43 -7.76
N LYS A 48 15.40 4.99 -6.71
CA LYS A 48 16.82 5.40 -6.77
C LYS A 48 17.76 4.24 -7.05
N VAL A 49 17.55 3.09 -6.38
CA VAL A 49 18.40 1.89 -6.54
C VAL A 49 18.24 1.27 -7.93
N THR A 50 17.02 1.25 -8.47
CA THR A 50 16.70 0.62 -9.76
C THR A 50 16.87 1.54 -10.97
N GLY A 51 17.05 2.84 -10.76
CA GLY A 51 17.02 3.85 -11.82
C GLY A 51 15.63 4.09 -12.42
N MET A 52 14.57 3.53 -11.84
CA MET A 52 13.20 3.74 -12.29
C MET A 52 12.65 5.09 -11.83
N ARG A 53 11.63 5.57 -12.53
CA ARG A 53 10.85 6.75 -12.14
C ARG A 53 9.49 6.33 -11.59
N GLY A 54 9.03 7.02 -10.55
CA GLY A 54 7.72 6.75 -9.96
C GLY A 54 6.57 6.99 -10.94
N LEU A 55 5.53 6.15 -10.86
CA LEU A 55 4.38 6.16 -11.77
C LEU A 55 3.75 7.55 -11.90
N SER A 56 3.40 8.17 -10.77
CA SER A 56 2.72 9.49 -10.73
C SER A 56 3.54 10.60 -11.38
N SER A 57 4.86 10.45 -11.40
CA SER A 57 5.77 11.44 -11.99
C SER A 57 6.10 11.16 -13.46
N THR A 58 5.74 9.99 -13.99
CA THR A 58 6.09 9.61 -15.38
C THR A 58 5.05 10.19 -16.34
N PRO A 59 5.43 11.03 -17.33
CA PRO A 59 4.48 11.61 -18.29
C PRO A 59 3.64 10.55 -19.01
N VAL A 60 2.39 10.87 -19.35
CA VAL A 60 1.36 9.97 -19.90
C VAL A 60 0.91 8.87 -18.93
N LYS A 61 1.84 8.14 -18.31
CA LYS A 61 1.53 7.07 -17.34
C LYS A 61 0.87 7.62 -16.07
N GLY A 62 1.34 8.76 -15.57
CA GLY A 62 0.75 9.42 -14.40
C GLY A 62 -0.66 9.93 -14.68
N ASP A 63 -0.89 10.50 -15.86
CA ASP A 63 -2.21 10.99 -16.29
C ASP A 63 -3.18 9.83 -16.42
N TYR A 64 -2.75 8.74 -17.06
CA TYR A 64 -3.54 7.52 -17.17
C TYR A 64 -3.82 6.90 -15.80
N ALA A 65 -2.82 6.84 -14.90
CA ALA A 65 -2.99 6.28 -13.57
C ALA A 65 -4.05 7.03 -12.77
N ARG A 66 -4.13 8.37 -12.87
CA ARG A 66 -5.20 9.15 -12.24
C ARG A 66 -6.60 8.79 -12.77
N HIS A 67 -6.72 8.62 -14.09
CA HIS A 67 -7.97 8.15 -14.68
C HIS A 67 -8.33 6.73 -14.22
N ASP A 68 -7.34 5.85 -14.11
CA ASP A 68 -7.54 4.48 -13.68
C ASP A 68 -7.90 4.39 -12.20
N TRP A 69 -7.26 5.16 -11.33
CA TRP A 69 -7.63 5.22 -9.91
C TRP A 69 -9.06 5.69 -9.71
N ALA A 70 -9.51 6.70 -10.47
CA ALA A 70 -10.91 7.14 -10.42
C ALA A 70 -11.87 6.03 -10.89
N ARG A 71 -11.48 5.23 -11.89
CA ARG A 71 -12.26 4.09 -12.37
C ARG A 71 -12.26 2.92 -11.37
N ALA A 72 -11.13 2.62 -10.75
CA ALA A 72 -10.99 1.62 -9.71
C ALA A 72 -11.83 2.00 -8.49
N ALA A 73 -11.77 3.25 -8.02
CA ALA A 73 -12.59 3.76 -6.93
C ALA A 73 -14.09 3.56 -7.19
N ARG A 74 -14.57 3.89 -8.40
CA ARG A 74 -15.96 3.61 -8.80
C ARG A 74 -16.29 2.12 -8.81
N ARG A 75 -15.38 1.28 -9.29
CA ARG A 75 -15.56 -0.18 -9.34
C ARG A 75 -15.64 -0.79 -7.94
N PHE A 76 -14.79 -0.34 -7.02
CA PHE A 76 -14.74 -0.82 -5.64
C PHE A 76 -15.79 -0.15 -4.74
N GLY A 77 -16.41 0.93 -5.18
CA GLY A 77 -17.39 1.68 -4.38
C GLY A 77 -16.76 2.39 -3.18
N VAL A 78 -15.50 2.81 -3.30
CA VAL A 78 -14.72 3.41 -2.20
C VAL A 78 -14.33 4.85 -2.50
N PRO A 79 -14.19 5.71 -1.46
CA PRO A 79 -13.64 7.04 -1.64
C PRO A 79 -12.18 6.96 -2.09
N PHE A 80 -11.80 7.80 -3.05
CA PHE A 80 -10.39 7.95 -3.44
C PHE A 80 -10.11 9.41 -3.78
N ALA A 81 -9.51 10.11 -2.81
CA ALA A 81 -9.21 11.54 -2.90
C ALA A 81 -7.76 11.79 -2.45
N PRO A 82 -6.76 11.51 -3.30
CA PRO A 82 -5.37 11.78 -2.95
C PRO A 82 -5.15 13.30 -2.77
N PRO A 83 -4.17 13.71 -1.94
CA PRO A 83 -3.87 15.13 -1.74
C PRO A 83 -3.46 15.80 -3.05
N ALA A 84 -3.68 17.12 -3.14
CA ALA A 84 -3.40 17.90 -4.35
C ALA A 84 -1.94 17.78 -4.85
N ASP A 85 -1.00 17.56 -3.93
CA ASP A 85 0.43 17.38 -4.18
C ASP A 85 0.88 15.91 -4.01
N HIS A 86 0.00 14.96 -4.32
CA HIS A 86 0.32 13.55 -4.40
C HIS A 86 1.41 13.26 -5.47
N PRO A 87 2.36 12.34 -5.22
CA PRO A 87 2.52 11.52 -4.01
C PRO A 87 3.35 12.22 -2.91
N LYS A 88 2.94 12.04 -1.65
CA LYS A 88 3.72 12.46 -0.47
C LYS A 88 4.83 11.46 -0.16
N ILE A 89 5.83 11.88 0.61
CA ILE A 89 6.83 10.94 1.16
C ILE A 89 6.27 10.38 2.47
N ALA A 90 5.82 9.13 2.48
CA ALA A 90 5.18 8.51 3.65
C ALA A 90 6.16 7.98 4.72
N LEU A 91 7.35 8.58 4.82
CA LEU A 91 8.39 8.14 5.75
C LEU A 91 7.93 8.08 7.23
N PRO A 92 7.18 9.08 7.75
CA PRO A 92 6.69 9.01 9.12
C PRO A 92 5.76 7.82 9.36
N ALA A 93 4.82 7.57 8.45
CA ALA A 93 3.87 6.46 8.56
C ALA A 93 4.57 5.10 8.46
N THR A 94 5.51 4.94 7.51
CA THR A 94 6.31 3.72 7.39
C THR A 94 7.11 3.43 8.66
N ARG A 95 7.72 4.45 9.28
CA ARG A 95 8.44 4.28 10.55
C ARG A 95 7.50 3.99 11.73
N ALA A 96 6.36 4.66 11.79
CA ALA A 96 5.36 4.43 12.83
C ALA A 96 4.83 3.00 12.78
N PHE A 97 4.58 2.45 11.58
CA PHE A 97 4.20 1.05 11.41
C PHE A 97 5.19 0.09 12.09
N TYR A 98 6.48 0.21 11.78
CA TYR A 98 7.51 -0.67 12.36
C TYR A 98 7.73 -0.42 13.85
N TRP A 99 7.54 0.81 14.32
CA TRP A 99 7.55 1.10 15.75
C TRP A 99 6.39 0.38 16.46
N ILE A 100 5.17 0.47 15.92
CA ILE A 100 3.98 -0.24 16.43
C ILE A 100 4.20 -1.75 16.39
N GLU A 101 4.71 -2.32 15.29
CA GLU A 101 4.99 -3.75 15.18
C GLU A 101 5.97 -4.22 16.28
N ALA A 102 6.98 -3.39 16.59
CA ALA A 102 7.99 -3.73 17.59
C ALA A 102 7.47 -3.67 19.03
N ILE A 103 6.60 -2.70 19.37
CA ILE A 103 6.17 -2.46 20.75
C ILE A 103 4.77 -2.98 21.06
N HIS A 104 3.92 -3.15 20.05
CA HIS A 104 2.53 -3.56 20.19
C HIS A 104 2.08 -4.44 19.00
N PRO A 105 2.64 -5.67 18.87
CA PRO A 105 2.33 -6.56 17.76
C PRO A 105 0.83 -6.82 17.61
N GLY A 106 0.37 -6.94 16.36
CA GLY A 106 -1.03 -7.09 15.99
C GLY A 106 -1.77 -5.77 15.76
N HIS A 107 -1.16 -4.63 16.08
CA HIS A 107 -1.74 -3.29 15.85
C HIS A 107 -1.19 -2.60 14.60
N GLU A 108 -0.10 -3.11 14.02
CA GLU A 108 0.53 -2.55 12.84
C GLU A 108 -0.36 -2.64 11.59
N ALA A 109 -1.08 -3.75 11.40
CA ALA A 109 -2.00 -3.90 10.27
C ALA A 109 -3.25 -3.02 10.40
N PRO A 110 -3.96 -2.96 11.55
CA PRO A 110 -4.99 -1.94 11.78
C PRO A 110 -4.49 -0.52 11.54
N PHE A 111 -3.31 -0.16 12.06
CA PHE A 111 -2.70 1.15 11.80
C PHE A 111 -2.50 1.41 10.30
N ALA A 112 -1.97 0.43 9.56
CA ALA A 112 -1.76 0.59 8.12
C ALA A 112 -3.07 0.85 7.36
N ARG A 113 -4.18 0.20 7.75
CA ARG A 113 -5.49 0.42 7.14
C ARG A 113 -6.03 1.82 7.41
N GLU A 114 -5.81 2.36 8.60
CA GLU A 114 -6.25 3.72 8.96
C GLU A 114 -5.42 4.83 8.32
N VAL A 115 -4.16 4.55 7.96
CA VAL A 115 -3.31 5.51 7.24
C VAL A 115 -3.71 5.60 5.75
N PHE A 116 -4.25 4.52 5.19
CA PHE A 116 -4.70 4.45 3.80
C PHE A 116 -6.02 5.21 3.56
#